data_AF-A0A0G4MI46-F1
#
_entry.id   AF-A0A0G4MI46-F1
#
_cell.length_a   1.000
_cell.length_b   1.000
_cell.length_c   1.000
_cell.angle_alpha   90.00
_cell.angle_beta   90.00
_cell.angle_gamma   90.00
#
_symmetry.space_group_name_H-M   'P 1'
#
loop_
_entity.id
_entity.type
_entity.pdbx_description
1 polymer ?
#
loop_
_entity_poly.entity_id
_entity_poly.type
_entity_poly.pdbx_seq_one_letter_code
_entity_poly.pdbx_strand_id
1 'polypeptide(L)'
;PSTGGSNTALYAVGAVGVAAAGYYFLGGAPAAKKAEAKIKDAAADLTNATTKKALNGVDQGFVSLALENVEIVNHNTKRFRFKLPEDDQVSGLSVASAVLTKYKGPEMEKAVLRPYTP
;
A
#
# COMPACT_ATOMS: atom_id res chain seq x y z
N PRO A 1 -27.37 33.43 3.46
CA PRO A 1 -27.11 32.83 2.13
C PRO A 1 -25.73 33.26 1.60
N SER A 2 -24.76 32.35 1.55
CA SER A 2 -23.75 32.35 0.50
C SER A 2 -23.21 30.94 0.35
N THR A 3 -23.63 30.29 -0.73
CA THR A 3 -23.23 28.94 -1.12
C THR A 3 -21.99 29.11 -2.01
N GLY A 4 -20.80 29.10 -1.39
CA GLY A 4 -19.53 29.15 -2.10
C GLY A 4 -19.21 27.80 -2.76
N GLY A 5 -19.95 27.45 -3.81
CA GLY A 5 -19.73 26.24 -4.61
C GLY A 5 -18.39 26.30 -5.32
N SER A 6 -17.46 25.44 -4.93
CA SER A 6 -16.06 25.49 -5.36
C SER A 6 -15.92 25.01 -6.81
N ASN A 7 -15.62 25.92 -7.73
CA ASN A 7 -15.38 25.64 -9.15
C ASN A 7 -14.12 24.77 -9.41
N THR A 8 -13.42 24.32 -8.37
CA THR A 8 -12.22 23.48 -8.44
C THR A 8 -12.44 22.21 -9.25
N ALA A 9 -13.59 21.56 -9.11
CA ALA A 9 -13.92 20.36 -9.89
C ALA A 9 -14.07 20.66 -11.39
N LEU A 10 -14.71 21.78 -11.75
CA LEU A 10 -14.86 22.20 -13.14
C LEU A 10 -13.51 22.57 -13.78
N TYR A 11 -12.66 23.28 -13.04
CA TYR A 11 -11.31 23.60 -13.52
C TYR A 11 -10.43 22.35 -13.65
N ALA A 12 -10.55 21.39 -12.73
CA ALA A 12 -9.82 20.12 -12.81
C ALA A 12 -10.24 19.31 -14.05
N VAL A 13 -11.55 19.21 -14.32
CA VAL A 13 -12.08 18.52 -15.51
C VAL A 13 -11.62 19.22 -16.80
N GLY A 14 -11.70 20.55 -16.84
CA GLY A 14 -11.25 21.34 -17.98
C GLY A 14 -9.75 21.17 -18.27
N ALA A 15 -8.91 21.20 -17.23
CA ALA A 15 -7.46 21.05 -17.37
C ALA A 15 -7.06 19.65 -17.89
N VAL A 16 -7.73 18.59 -17.42
CA VAL A 16 -7.48 17.21 -17.89
C VAL A 16 -7.85 17.06 -19.36
N GLY A 17 -8.97 17.64 -19.80
CA GLY A 17 -9.41 17.60 -21.20
C GLY A 17 -8.40 18.26 -22.16
N VAL A 18 -7.87 19.44 -21.78
CA VAL A 18 -6.86 20.16 -22.59
C VAL A 18 -5.55 19.38 -22.66
N ALA A 19 -5.10 18.79 -21.55
CA ALA A 19 -3.87 18.00 -21.52
C ALA A 19 -3.97 16.74 -22.41
N ALA A 20 -5.11 16.04 -22.39
CA ALA A 20 -5.33 14.85 -23.22
C ALA A 20 -5.37 15.19 -24.72
N ALA A 21 -6.04 16.29 -25.10
CA ALA A 21 -6.06 16.76 -26.48
C ALA A 21 -4.65 17.17 -26.97
N GLY A 22 -3.88 17.87 -26.14
CA GLY A 22 -2.49 18.21 -26.43
C GLY A 22 -1.59 16.99 -26.61
N TYR A 23 -1.76 15.95 -25.79
CA TYR A 23 -1.03 14.67 -25.91
C TYR A 23 -1.29 13.98 -27.26
N TYR A 24 -2.56 13.89 -27.64
CA TYR A 24 -2.96 13.27 -28.90
C TYR A 24 -2.42 14.05 -30.11
N PHE A 25 -2.47 15.38 -30.06
CA PHE A 25 -1.98 16.23 -31.14
C PHE A 25 -0.46 16.21 -31.29
N LEU A 26 0.30 16.05 -30.20
CA LEU A 26 1.77 15.96 -30.23
C LEU A 26 2.32 14.55 -30.53
N GLY A 27 1.47 13.57 -30.86
CA GLY A 27 1.92 12.27 -31.35
C GLY A 27 2.82 11.46 -30.39
N GLY A 28 2.66 11.63 -29.07
CA GLY A 28 3.41 10.83 -28.08
C GLY A 28 4.90 11.21 -27.98
N ALA A 29 5.22 12.51 -28.01
CA ALA A 29 6.56 13.02 -27.80
C ALA A 29 7.23 12.48 -26.51
N PRO A 30 8.58 12.36 -26.45
CA PRO A 30 9.29 11.80 -25.30
C PRO A 30 9.06 12.58 -23.98
N ALA A 31 8.71 13.86 -24.04
CA ALA A 31 8.30 14.65 -22.89
C ALA A 31 6.96 14.20 -22.29
N ALA A 32 6.05 13.70 -23.12
CA ALA A 32 4.74 13.22 -22.72
C ALA A 32 4.83 11.89 -21.95
N LYS A 33 5.77 11.01 -22.32
CA LYS A 33 6.09 9.78 -21.56
C LYS A 33 6.68 10.07 -20.18
N LYS A 34 7.52 11.12 -20.06
CA LYS A 34 8.03 11.58 -18.76
C LYS A 34 6.93 12.21 -17.90
N ALA A 35 5.97 12.90 -18.51
CA ALA A 35 4.81 13.44 -17.80
C ALA A 35 3.87 12.33 -17.31
N GLU A 36 3.61 11.31 -18.13
CA GLU A 36 2.85 10.11 -17.71
C GLU A 36 3.52 9.37 -16.56
N ALA A 37 4.85 9.20 -16.58
CA ALA A 37 5.57 8.59 -15.47
C ALA A 37 5.37 9.37 -14.17
N LYS A 38 5.53 10.70 -14.21
CA LYS A 38 5.30 11.57 -13.04
C LYS A 38 3.86 11.57 -12.55
N ILE A 39 2.88 11.47 -13.44
CA ILE A 39 1.46 11.37 -13.08
C ILE A 39 1.18 10.01 -12.43
N LYS A 40 1.78 8.93 -12.93
CA LYS A 40 1.68 7.59 -12.33
C LYS A 40 2.32 7.56 -10.93
N ASP A 41 3.47 8.19 -10.77
CA ASP A 41 4.14 8.31 -9.47
C ASP A 41 3.29 9.13 -8.49
N ALA A 42 2.78 10.29 -8.90
CA ALA A 42 1.91 11.12 -8.06
C ALA A 42 0.58 10.43 -7.72
N ALA A 43 0.01 9.65 -8.65
CA ALA A 43 -1.18 8.84 -8.40
C ALA A 43 -0.87 7.69 -7.43
N ALA A 44 0.29 7.04 -7.56
CA ALA A 44 0.75 6.03 -6.62
C ALA A 44 0.93 6.64 -5.21
N ASP A 45 1.49 7.83 -5.10
CA ASP A 45 1.65 8.54 -3.82
C ASP A 45 0.29 8.90 -3.18
N LEU A 46 -0.67 9.37 -3.96
CA LEU A 46 -2.03 9.68 -3.50
C LEU A 46 -2.80 8.43 -3.04
N THR A 47 -2.66 7.31 -3.75
CA THR A 47 -3.25 6.03 -3.32
C THR A 47 -2.57 5.48 -2.07
N ASN A 48 -1.26 5.63 -1.94
CA ASN A 48 -0.51 5.24 -0.75
C ASN A 48 -0.84 6.09 0.48
N ALA A 49 -1.15 7.37 0.30
CA ALA A 49 -1.55 8.29 1.36
C ALA A 49 -2.98 8.04 1.86
N THR A 50 -3.85 7.47 1.02
CA THR A 50 -5.26 7.19 1.35
C THR A 50 -5.52 5.77 1.83
N THR A 51 -4.59 4.84 1.59
CA THR A 51 -4.74 3.45 2.01
C THR A 51 -4.20 3.25 3.43
N LYS A 52 -5.03 2.78 4.36
CA LYS A 52 -4.60 2.45 5.72
C LYS A 52 -3.63 1.26 5.68
N LYS A 53 -2.45 1.41 6.28
CA LYS A 53 -1.41 0.39 6.32
C LYS A 53 -1.34 -0.23 7.72
N ALA A 54 -1.36 -1.56 7.79
CA ALA A 54 -1.25 -2.31 9.05
C ALA A 54 0.18 -2.32 9.60
N LEU A 55 1.19 -2.40 8.71
CA LEU A 55 2.61 -2.44 9.06
C LEU A 55 3.31 -1.19 8.49
N ASN A 56 3.77 -0.31 9.39
CA ASN A 56 4.30 1.03 9.13
C ASN A 56 5.78 1.15 9.53
N GLY A 57 6.58 0.15 9.17
CA GLY A 57 8.02 0.15 9.44
C GLY A 57 8.40 -0.19 10.88
N VAL A 58 9.69 -0.04 11.20
CA VAL A 58 10.28 -0.53 12.46
C VAL A 58 9.85 0.30 13.67
N ASP A 59 9.61 1.61 13.48
CA ASP A 59 9.26 2.54 14.57
C ASP A 59 7.89 2.25 15.21
N GLN A 60 7.00 1.54 14.50
CA GLN A 60 5.72 1.07 15.03
C GLN A 60 5.89 -0.03 16.10
N GLY A 61 7.03 -0.75 16.08
CA GLY A 61 7.24 -1.92 16.92
C GLY A 61 6.44 -3.15 16.47
N PHE A 62 6.17 -4.07 17.41
CA PHE A 62 5.48 -5.33 17.11
C PHE A 62 3.96 -5.15 17.12
N VAL A 63 3.31 -5.66 16.07
CA VAL A 63 1.85 -5.71 15.94
C VAL A 63 1.37 -7.14 16.20
N SER A 64 0.32 -7.28 17.00
CA SER A 64 -0.32 -8.59 17.21
C SER A 64 -1.32 -8.85 16.09
N LEU A 65 -1.12 -9.94 15.35
CA LEU A 65 -2.02 -10.36 14.28
C LEU A 65 -2.67 -11.69 14.65
N ALA A 66 -3.99 -11.78 14.48
CA ALA A 66 -4.71 -13.02 14.73
C ALA A 66 -4.44 -14.03 13.60
N LEU A 67 -4.19 -15.29 13.95
CA LEU A 67 -4.08 -16.36 12.97
C LEU A 67 -5.47 -16.69 12.43
N GLU A 68 -5.70 -16.41 11.14
CA GLU A 68 -6.99 -16.59 10.48
C GLU A 68 -7.11 -18.00 9.88
N ASN A 69 -6.05 -18.48 9.24
CA ASN A 69 -6.07 -19.77 8.56
C ASN A 69 -4.69 -20.43 8.56
N VAL A 70 -4.70 -21.77 8.63
CA VAL A 70 -3.52 -22.61 8.45
C VAL A 70 -3.82 -23.62 7.35
N GLU A 71 -3.04 -23.55 6.28
CA GLU A 71 -3.12 -24.50 5.19
C GLU A 71 -1.91 -25.43 5.20
N ILE A 72 -2.18 -26.73 5.04
CA ILE A 72 -1.14 -27.74 4.88
C ILE A 72 -0.83 -27.85 3.38
N VAL A 73 0.28 -27.25 2.95
CA VAL A 73 0.69 -27.27 1.55
C VAL A 73 1.25 -28.66 1.19
N ASN A 74 2.03 -29.25 2.08
CA ASN A 74 2.53 -30.62 1.97
C ASN A 74 2.97 -31.15 3.36
N HIS A 75 3.69 -32.28 3.39
CA HIS A 75 4.12 -32.95 4.63
C HIS A 75 5.04 -32.12 5.54
N ASN A 76 5.75 -31.11 5.02
CA ASN A 76 6.70 -30.28 5.78
C ASN A 76 6.50 -28.76 5.60
N THR A 77 5.48 -28.34 4.86
CA THR A 77 5.23 -26.94 4.52
C THR A 77 3.81 -26.56 4.90
N LYS A 78 3.67 -25.45 5.62
CA LYS A 78 2.39 -24.85 5.98
C LYS A 78 2.36 -23.40 5.56
N ARG A 79 1.20 -22.92 5.11
CA ARG A 79 0.93 -21.51 4.82
C ARG A 79 0.03 -20.96 5.92
N PHE A 80 0.52 -19.94 6.63
CA PHE A 80 -0.20 -19.26 7.69
C PHE A 80 -0.74 -17.93 7.17
N ARG A 81 -2.04 -17.70 7.30
CA ARG A 81 -2.68 -16.43 6.99
C ARG A 81 -3.04 -15.73 8.29
N PHE A 82 -2.58 -14.50 8.43
CA PHE A 82 -2.89 -13.64 9.57
C PHE A 82 -3.86 -12.54 9.15
N LYS A 83 -4.84 -12.25 10.00
CA LYS A 83 -5.81 -11.18 9.79
C LYS A 83 -5.18 -9.83 10.17
N LEU A 84 -5.38 -8.82 9.33
CA LEU A 84 -4.99 -7.44 9.63
C LEU A 84 -5.92 -6.82 10.71
N PRO A 85 -5.46 -5.83 11.49
CA PRO A 85 -6.25 -5.23 12.56
C PRO A 85 -7.62 -4.68 12.12
N GLU A 86 -7.69 -4.05 10.95
CA GLU A 86 -8.93 -3.54 10.36
C GLU A 86 -9.15 -4.14 8.96
N ASP A 87 -10.41 -4.35 8.57
CA ASP A 87 -10.75 -5.00 7.30
C ASP A 87 -10.46 -4.14 6.06
N ASP A 88 -10.32 -2.82 6.22
CA ASP A 88 -9.97 -1.87 5.16
C ASP A 88 -8.45 -1.57 5.08
N GLN A 89 -7.64 -2.24 5.91
CA GLN A 89 -6.19 -2.10 5.87
C GLN A 89 -5.57 -2.98 4.78
N VAL A 90 -4.43 -2.52 4.27
CA VAL A 90 -3.47 -3.33 3.50
C VAL A 90 -2.24 -3.62 4.36
N SER A 91 -1.40 -4.58 3.95
CA SER A 91 -0.19 -4.92 4.71
C SER A 91 0.74 -3.73 4.92
N GLY A 92 0.90 -2.88 3.90
CA GLY A 92 1.84 -1.76 3.90
C GLY A 92 3.29 -2.15 3.58
N LEU A 93 3.56 -3.45 3.38
CA LEU A 93 4.88 -3.97 3.05
C LEU A 93 5.26 -3.70 1.59
N SER A 94 6.51 -3.31 1.35
CA SER A 94 7.07 -3.20 0.00
C SER A 94 7.51 -4.57 -0.54
N VAL A 95 7.65 -4.67 -1.86
CA VAL A 95 8.18 -5.88 -2.52
C VAL A 95 9.59 -6.17 -1.99
N ALA A 96 9.87 -7.45 -1.73
CA ALA A 96 11.14 -7.92 -1.16
C ALA A 96 11.47 -7.33 0.24
N SER A 97 10.45 -6.90 0.99
CA SER A 97 10.61 -6.59 2.42
C SER A 97 10.56 -7.86 3.28
N ALA A 98 10.78 -7.69 4.58
CA ALA A 98 10.69 -8.78 5.56
C ALA A 98 9.95 -8.30 6.81
N VAL A 99 9.28 -9.23 7.48
CA VAL A 99 8.69 -9.05 8.80
C VAL A 99 9.51 -9.82 9.83
N LEU A 100 9.59 -9.29 11.05
CA LEU A 100 10.16 -10.00 12.18
C LEU A 100 9.03 -10.54 13.05
N THR A 101 8.91 -11.86 13.12
CA THR A 101 7.94 -12.51 14.01
C THR A 101 8.55 -12.67 15.40
N LYS A 102 7.72 -12.55 16.44
CA LYS A 102 8.12 -12.70 17.84
C LYS A 102 7.21 -13.69 18.53
N TYR A 103 7.81 -14.68 19.19
CA TYR A 103 7.09 -15.64 20.01
C TYR A 103 7.80 -15.82 21.36
N LYS A 104 7.04 -15.73 22.46
CA LYS A 104 7.48 -16.10 23.81
C LYS A 104 6.51 -17.12 24.38
N GLY A 105 6.96 -18.38 24.51
CA GLY A 105 6.20 -19.46 25.10
C GLY A 105 6.24 -19.38 26.63
N PRO A 106 5.36 -20.12 27.33
CA PRO A 106 5.21 -20.02 28.79
C PRO A 106 6.51 -20.28 29.57
N GLU A 107 7.31 -21.23 29.11
CA GLU A 107 8.55 -21.65 29.77
C GLU A 107 9.80 -20.99 29.17
N MET A 108 9.65 -20.13 28.16
CA MET A 108 10.81 -19.52 27.51
C MET A 108 11.33 -18.31 28.30
N GLU A 109 12.62 -18.31 28.64
CA GLU A 109 13.28 -17.18 29.30
C GLU A 109 13.26 -15.92 28.40
N LYS A 110 13.54 -16.10 27.11
CA LYS A 110 13.63 -15.03 26.10
C LYS A 110 12.68 -15.27 24.93
N ALA A 111 12.26 -14.19 24.28
CA ALA A 111 11.46 -14.29 23.07
C ALA A 111 12.33 -14.71 21.88
N VAL A 112 11.79 -15.58 21.03
CA VAL A 112 12.42 -15.98 19.77
C VAL A 112 11.95 -15.04 18.67
N LEU A 113 12.90 -14.51 17.90
CA LEU A 113 12.66 -13.66 16.75
C LEU A 113 13.02 -14.40 15.46
N ARG A 114 12.13 -14.41 14.46
CA ARG A 114 12.37 -15.05 13.16
C ARG A 114 11.95 -14.13 12.01
N PRO A 115 12.86 -13.85 11.06
CA PRO A 115 12.51 -13.09 9.86
C PRO A 115 11.76 -13.98 8.87
N TYR A 116 10.74 -13.41 8.22
CA TYR A 116 10.03 -14.02 7.10
C TYR A 116 9.76 -12.98 6.02
N THR A 117 9.73 -13.39 4.76
CA THR A 117 9.23 -12.60 3.64
C THR A 117 7.82 -13.09 3.32
N PRO A 118 6.77 -12.28 3.59
CA PRO A 118 5.38 -12.64 3.27
C PRO A 118 5.10 -12.72 1.77
#